data_AF-A0A180EVA7-F1
#
_entry.id   AF-A0A180EVA7-F1
#
_cell.length_a   1.000
_cell.length_b   1.000
_cell.length_c   1.000
_cell.angle_alpha   90.00
_cell.angle_beta   90.00
_cell.angle_gamma   90.00
#
_symmetry.space_group_name_H-M   'P 1'
#
loop_
_entity.id
_entity.type
_entity.pdbx_description
1 polymer ?
#
loop_
_entity_poly.entity_id
_entity_poly.type
_entity_poly.pdbx_seq_one_letter_code
_entity_poly.pdbx_strand_id
1 'polypeptide(L)'
;MRTAAGQRYAVTAVGVEAFRGNGRLQSVTVPNSLTGIERGAFSACANLQDVELEWDSPDRGRVDADAFAGVAASCRVHIPKGSEERYGYDGDLKAVWQGLPVVSDHYAVRAKSNDAAAGRVTGGGERMVLYAETVLTADADSGYHFVKWTNAKGDSVSARNPYRFLLAGDTELTAVFAAGDGDEAKDGVVQEPQTGSEKDGADGGATHALPVLKGEAGVYYTEGVLRLVNLKGAVVSVSTMKGKKVLQFTADDAEYPVTLPAGVYILNAAKGRERIVATKFVVK
;
A
#
# COMPACT_ATOMS: atom_id res chain seq x y z
N MET A 1 5.47 -32.38 1.50
CA MET A 1 5.09 -33.79 1.79
C MET A 1 6.03 -34.71 1.02
N ARG A 2 6.37 -35.88 1.56
CA ARG A 2 7.05 -36.93 0.80
C ARG A 2 6.25 -38.23 0.85
N THR A 3 6.28 -38.99 -0.24
CA THR A 3 5.66 -40.31 -0.31
C THR A 3 6.76 -41.36 -0.18
N ALA A 4 6.65 -42.21 0.83
CA ALA A 4 7.48 -43.40 0.97
C ALA A 4 6.55 -44.58 1.22
N ALA A 5 6.69 -45.65 0.41
CA ALA A 5 5.85 -46.84 0.49
C ALA A 5 4.32 -46.56 0.53
N GLY A 6 3.84 -45.57 -0.24
CA GLY A 6 2.42 -45.21 -0.29
C GLY A 6 1.91 -44.36 0.88
N GLN A 7 2.72 -44.16 1.93
CA GLN A 7 2.39 -43.31 3.07
C GLN A 7 2.92 -41.89 2.87
N ARG A 8 2.09 -40.89 3.19
CA ARG A 8 2.47 -39.47 3.18
C ARG A 8 3.07 -39.07 4.52
N TYR A 9 4.27 -38.48 4.47
CA TYR A 9 4.93 -37.92 5.63
C TYR A 9 5.03 -36.39 5.50
N ALA A 10 4.67 -35.71 6.58
CA ALA A 10 4.97 -34.29 6.75
C ALA A 10 6.45 -34.14 7.08
N VAL A 11 7.15 -33.27 6.36
CA VAL A 11 8.52 -32.87 6.72
C VAL A 11 8.38 -31.74 7.72
N THR A 12 8.74 -32.02 8.97
CA THR A 12 8.58 -31.09 10.09
C THR A 12 9.90 -30.44 10.51
N ALA A 13 11.05 -31.02 10.19
CA ALA A 13 12.33 -30.44 10.57
C ALA A 13 13.45 -30.70 9.56
N VAL A 14 14.46 -29.82 9.58
CA VAL A 14 15.80 -30.10 9.04
C VAL A 14 16.71 -30.42 10.21
N GLY A 15 17.27 -31.63 10.21
CA GLY A 15 18.06 -32.14 11.32
C GLY A 15 19.43 -31.47 11.47
N VAL A 16 20.05 -31.69 12.64
CA VAL A 16 21.42 -31.22 12.96
C VAL A 16 22.38 -31.49 11.80
N GLU A 17 23.05 -30.42 11.35
CA GLU A 17 24.09 -30.44 10.31
C GLU A 17 23.70 -31.08 8.96
N ALA A 18 22.41 -31.25 8.66
CA ALA A 18 21.94 -32.03 7.50
C ALA A 18 22.52 -31.60 6.14
N PHE A 19 22.84 -30.32 5.97
CA PHE A 19 23.45 -29.75 4.77
C PHE A 19 24.77 -29.01 5.07
N ARG A 20 25.39 -29.22 6.23
CA ARG A 20 26.60 -28.49 6.63
C ARG A 20 27.71 -28.61 5.59
N GLY A 21 28.29 -27.47 5.20
CA GLY A 21 29.40 -27.38 4.25
C GLY A 21 29.03 -27.71 2.80
N ASN A 22 27.73 -27.77 2.47
CA ASN A 22 27.31 -28.09 1.11
C ASN A 22 27.60 -26.92 0.15
N GLY A 23 28.76 -26.97 -0.49
CA GLY A 23 29.20 -25.98 -1.48
C GLY A 23 28.46 -26.03 -2.83
N ARG A 24 27.42 -26.86 -2.99
CA ARG A 24 26.61 -26.91 -4.23
C ARG A 24 25.18 -26.41 -4.03
N LEU A 25 24.74 -26.28 -2.79
CA LEU A 25 23.37 -25.84 -2.48
C LEU A 25 23.23 -24.35 -2.80
N GLN A 26 22.40 -24.02 -3.78
CA GLN A 26 22.17 -22.64 -4.24
C GLN A 26 20.87 -22.04 -3.73
N SER A 27 19.83 -22.85 -3.56
CA SER A 27 18.55 -22.41 -3.04
C SER A 27 17.91 -23.44 -2.13
N VAL A 28 17.10 -22.97 -1.19
CA VAL A 28 16.26 -23.81 -0.33
C VAL A 28 14.88 -23.21 -0.21
N THR A 29 13.86 -24.07 -0.21
CA THR A 29 12.49 -23.69 0.17
C THR A 29 12.21 -24.20 1.57
N VAL A 30 11.75 -23.31 2.45
CA VAL A 30 11.30 -23.62 3.80
C VAL A 30 9.78 -23.68 3.78
N PRO A 31 9.18 -24.88 3.70
CA PRO A 31 7.75 -25.01 3.52
C PRO A 31 6.99 -24.74 4.82
N ASN A 32 5.70 -24.48 4.68
CA ASN A 32 4.80 -24.24 5.80
C ASN A 32 4.60 -25.45 6.73
N SER A 33 4.98 -26.66 6.33
CA SER A 33 4.95 -27.83 7.23
C SER A 33 6.15 -27.90 8.17
N LEU A 34 7.21 -27.14 7.90
CA LEU A 34 8.45 -27.19 8.67
C LEU A 34 8.30 -26.34 9.93
N THR A 35 8.68 -26.90 11.08
CA THR A 35 8.58 -26.27 12.41
C THR A 35 9.93 -26.15 13.10
N GLY A 36 10.99 -26.77 12.55
CA GLY A 36 12.34 -26.76 13.13
C GLY A 36 13.47 -26.77 12.10
N ILE A 37 14.42 -25.84 12.21
CA ILE A 37 15.72 -25.89 11.55
C ILE A 37 16.77 -26.00 12.65
N GLU A 38 17.34 -27.19 12.80
CA GLU A 38 18.22 -27.52 13.92
C GLU A 38 19.66 -27.01 13.72
N ARG A 39 20.45 -27.12 14.80
CA ARG A 39 21.83 -26.67 14.92
C ARG A 39 22.67 -27.00 13.67
N GLY A 40 23.26 -25.95 13.09
CA GLY A 40 24.15 -26.05 11.96
C GLY A 40 23.57 -26.64 10.67
N ALA A 41 22.25 -26.78 10.55
CA ALA A 41 21.58 -27.45 9.42
C ALA A 41 22.08 -27.00 8.04
N PHE A 42 22.35 -25.70 7.86
CA PHE A 42 22.87 -25.09 6.63
C PHE A 42 24.20 -24.34 6.86
N SER A 43 24.92 -24.67 7.94
CA SER A 43 26.17 -23.97 8.26
C SER A 43 27.22 -24.20 7.16
N ALA A 44 27.99 -23.16 6.82
CA ALA A 44 29.03 -23.15 5.79
C ALA A 44 28.55 -23.54 4.36
N CYS A 45 27.26 -23.40 4.06
CA CYS A 45 26.74 -23.46 2.70
C CYS A 45 27.11 -22.18 1.94
N ALA A 46 28.39 -22.05 1.56
CA ALA A 46 28.95 -20.81 1.01
C ALA A 46 28.32 -20.34 -0.32
N ASN A 47 27.69 -21.25 -1.06
CA ASN A 47 27.05 -20.97 -2.35
C ASN A 47 25.52 -20.83 -2.26
N LEU A 48 24.94 -20.85 -1.05
CA LEU A 48 23.50 -20.61 -0.86
C LEU A 48 23.20 -19.13 -1.14
N GLN A 49 22.34 -18.90 -2.13
CA GLN A 49 21.97 -17.58 -2.63
C GLN A 49 20.54 -17.22 -2.25
N ASP A 50 19.63 -18.19 -2.19
CA ASP A 50 18.21 -17.93 -1.97
C ASP A 50 17.62 -18.86 -0.90
N VAL A 51 16.91 -18.26 0.04
CA VAL A 51 16.05 -18.94 1.00
C VAL A 51 14.62 -18.47 0.74
N GLU A 52 13.80 -19.35 0.17
CA GLU A 52 12.39 -19.10 -0.09
C GLU A 52 11.58 -19.52 1.14
N LEU A 53 10.99 -18.57 1.85
CA LEU A 53 10.12 -18.86 2.99
C LEU A 53 8.66 -18.93 2.53
N GLU A 54 7.99 -20.02 2.87
CA GLU A 54 6.51 -20.03 2.85
C GLU A 54 5.93 -19.47 4.16
N TRP A 55 6.78 -19.22 5.15
CA TRP A 55 6.39 -18.76 6.48
C TRP A 55 5.91 -17.32 6.45
N ASP A 56 4.65 -17.10 6.81
CA ASP A 56 4.03 -15.79 6.88
C ASP A 56 4.51 -14.94 8.06
N SER A 57 5.25 -15.50 9.02
CA SER A 57 5.80 -14.80 10.19
C SER A 57 7.20 -15.33 10.55
N PRO A 58 8.14 -14.49 11.01
CA PRO A 58 9.52 -14.92 11.32
C PRO A 58 9.62 -15.92 12.47
N ASP A 59 8.61 -15.99 13.34
CA ASP A 59 8.53 -16.86 14.53
C ASP A 59 7.72 -18.14 14.31
N ARG A 60 7.36 -18.45 13.06
CA ARG A 60 6.52 -19.61 12.71
C ARG A 60 7.13 -20.97 13.06
N GLY A 61 8.45 -21.05 13.13
CA GLY A 61 9.18 -22.25 13.55
C GLY A 61 10.45 -21.91 14.32
N ARG A 62 11.01 -22.91 15.00
CA ARG A 62 12.28 -22.76 15.71
C ARG A 62 13.45 -22.87 14.73
N VAL A 63 14.37 -21.91 14.80
CA VAL A 63 15.62 -21.93 14.04
C VAL A 63 16.76 -21.73 15.03
N ASP A 64 17.68 -22.70 15.07
CA ASP A 64 18.86 -22.58 15.91
C ASP A 64 19.80 -21.47 15.39
N ALA A 65 20.45 -20.76 16.31
CA ALA A 65 21.20 -19.54 16.02
C ALA A 65 22.37 -19.72 15.02
N ASP A 66 22.93 -20.93 14.92
CA ASP A 66 24.02 -21.27 14.01
C ASP A 66 23.56 -22.00 12.74
N ALA A 67 22.25 -22.19 12.55
CA ALA A 67 21.69 -22.95 11.43
C ALA A 67 22.18 -22.43 10.07
N PHE A 68 22.40 -21.12 9.94
CA PHE A 68 22.90 -20.46 8.72
C PHE A 68 24.31 -19.83 8.91
N ALA A 69 25.05 -20.22 9.96
CA ALA A 69 26.38 -19.65 10.21
C ALA A 69 27.34 -19.94 9.04
N GLY A 70 27.96 -18.90 8.50
CA GLY A 70 28.88 -19.01 7.35
C GLY A 70 28.19 -19.07 5.98
N VAL A 71 26.88 -18.84 5.90
CA VAL A 71 26.20 -18.52 4.65
C VAL A 71 26.60 -17.12 4.19
N ALA A 72 26.74 -16.90 2.88
CA ALA A 72 27.16 -15.63 2.33
C ALA A 72 26.15 -14.51 2.66
N ALA A 73 26.64 -13.32 3.03
CA ALA A 73 25.79 -12.14 3.28
C ALA A 73 25.04 -11.65 2.02
N SER A 74 25.43 -12.14 0.84
CA SER A 74 24.71 -11.94 -0.43
C SER A 74 23.47 -12.83 -0.56
N CYS A 75 23.28 -13.82 0.29
CA CYS A 75 22.06 -14.63 0.32
C CYS A 75 20.84 -13.75 0.59
N ARG A 76 19.71 -14.08 -0.03
CA ARG A 76 18.44 -13.36 0.12
C ARG A 76 17.37 -14.28 0.66
N VAL A 77 16.61 -13.75 1.61
CA VAL A 77 15.45 -14.42 2.19
C VAL A 77 14.21 -13.83 1.53
N HIS A 78 13.58 -14.59 0.63
CA HIS A 78 12.33 -14.23 -0.02
C HIS A 78 11.17 -14.60 0.89
N ILE A 79 10.28 -13.64 1.13
CA ILE A 79 9.15 -13.81 2.05
C ILE A 79 7.82 -13.76 1.28
N PRO A 80 6.75 -14.38 1.81
CA PRO A 80 5.44 -14.34 1.15
C PRO A 80 4.90 -12.92 1.06
N LYS A 81 4.23 -12.59 -0.05
CA LYS A 81 3.50 -11.33 -0.21
C LYS A 81 2.58 -11.06 0.98
N GLY A 82 2.63 -9.84 1.52
CA GLY A 82 1.80 -9.41 2.64
C GLY A 82 2.34 -9.84 4.02
N SER A 83 3.54 -10.43 4.07
CA SER A 83 4.24 -10.73 5.32
C SER A 83 5.30 -9.69 5.69
N GLU A 84 5.51 -8.69 4.85
CA GLU A 84 6.64 -7.75 4.93
C GLU A 84 6.70 -7.04 6.27
N GLU A 85 5.56 -6.56 6.79
CA GLU A 85 5.52 -5.91 8.10
C GLU A 85 5.96 -6.85 9.24
N ARG A 86 5.59 -8.13 9.17
CA ARG A 86 5.97 -9.13 10.20
C ARG A 86 7.46 -9.44 10.18
N TYR A 87 8.08 -9.38 9.01
CA TYR A 87 9.54 -9.48 8.85
C TYR A 87 10.26 -8.13 9.01
N GLY A 88 9.54 -7.04 9.25
CA GLY A 88 10.11 -5.70 9.39
C GLY A 88 10.62 -5.09 8.07
N TYR A 89 10.23 -5.65 6.92
CA TYR A 89 10.61 -5.14 5.60
C TYR A 89 9.84 -3.87 5.28
N ASP A 90 10.57 -2.81 4.94
CA ASP A 90 10.04 -1.47 4.63
C ASP A 90 10.53 -0.91 3.29
N GLY A 91 11.19 -1.73 2.48
CA GLY A 91 11.79 -1.34 1.20
C GLY A 91 13.31 -1.10 1.26
N ASP A 92 13.91 -0.96 2.44
CA ASP A 92 15.31 -0.51 2.58
C ASP A 92 16.36 -1.64 2.73
N LEU A 93 16.02 -2.92 2.48
CA LEU A 93 16.91 -4.10 2.68
C LEU A 93 17.53 -4.24 4.09
N LYS A 94 17.09 -3.45 5.07
CA LYS A 94 17.59 -3.49 6.45
C LYS A 94 17.01 -4.66 7.25
N ALA A 95 15.84 -5.15 6.84
CA ALA A 95 15.20 -6.29 7.46
C ALA A 95 16.08 -7.53 7.30
N VAL A 96 16.25 -8.27 8.40
CA VAL A 96 17.02 -9.52 8.41
C VAL A 96 16.24 -10.64 9.05
N TRP A 97 16.43 -11.86 8.55
CA TRP A 97 15.96 -13.09 9.16
C TRP A 97 17.18 -14.01 9.33
N GLN A 98 17.48 -14.40 10.57
CA GLN A 98 18.68 -15.17 10.91
C GLN A 98 19.99 -14.52 10.42
N GLY A 99 20.05 -13.18 10.47
CA GLY A 99 21.20 -12.40 10.01
C GLY A 99 21.31 -12.25 8.49
N LEU A 100 20.39 -12.85 7.72
CA LEU A 100 20.37 -12.74 6.25
C LEU A 100 19.37 -11.66 5.80
N PRO A 101 19.70 -10.84 4.77
CA PRO A 101 18.80 -9.82 4.26
C PRO A 101 17.48 -10.38 3.73
N VAL A 102 16.37 -9.79 4.17
CA VAL A 102 15.02 -10.07 3.70
C VAL A 102 14.72 -9.23 2.46
N VAL A 103 14.08 -9.85 1.47
CA VAL A 103 13.54 -9.20 0.28
C VAL A 103 12.07 -9.55 0.12
N SER A 104 11.24 -8.60 -0.33
CA SER A 104 9.86 -8.91 -0.70
C SER A 104 9.81 -9.52 -2.09
N ASP A 105 8.73 -10.26 -2.35
CA ASP A 105 8.36 -10.64 -3.71
C ASP A 105 7.96 -9.40 -4.54
N HIS A 106 7.77 -9.61 -5.85
CA HIS A 106 7.32 -8.59 -6.77
C HIS A 106 5.80 -8.51 -6.86
N TYR A 107 5.30 -7.31 -7.11
CA TYR A 107 3.88 -6.99 -7.17
C TYR A 107 3.45 -6.58 -8.57
N ALA A 108 2.16 -6.80 -8.85
CA ALA A 108 1.55 -6.40 -10.10
C ALA A 108 0.80 -5.07 -9.95
N VAL A 109 1.02 -4.15 -10.88
CA VAL A 109 0.21 -2.94 -11.08
C VAL A 109 -0.41 -3.04 -12.47
N ARG A 110 -1.69 -3.43 -12.50
CA ARG A 110 -2.45 -3.59 -13.74
C ARG A 110 -3.40 -2.43 -13.90
N ALA A 111 -3.01 -1.50 -14.77
CA ALA A 111 -3.80 -0.32 -15.07
C ALA A 111 -4.28 -0.36 -16.52
N LYS A 112 -5.56 -0.06 -16.75
CA LYS A 112 -6.18 -0.09 -18.07
C LYS A 112 -7.06 1.12 -18.33
N SER A 113 -7.41 1.38 -19.58
CA SER A 113 -8.48 2.32 -19.93
C SER A 113 -9.86 1.66 -19.74
N ASN A 114 -10.88 2.46 -19.43
CA ASN A 114 -12.29 2.03 -19.49
C ASN A 114 -12.75 1.77 -20.93
N ASP A 115 -12.16 2.49 -21.89
CA ASP A 115 -12.39 2.33 -23.32
C ASP A 115 -11.06 2.43 -24.07
N ALA A 116 -10.72 1.40 -24.84
CA ALA A 116 -9.47 1.35 -25.59
C ALA A 116 -9.36 2.42 -26.69
N ALA A 117 -10.48 3.02 -27.13
CA ALA A 117 -10.50 4.14 -28.07
C ALA A 117 -10.33 5.51 -27.40
N ALA A 118 -10.50 5.58 -26.07
CA ALA A 118 -10.53 6.84 -25.34
C ALA A 118 -9.14 7.30 -24.84
N GLY A 119 -8.18 6.38 -24.77
CA GLY A 119 -6.84 6.71 -24.32
C GLY A 119 -6.00 5.51 -23.90
N ARG A 120 -4.75 5.79 -23.57
CA ARG A 120 -3.75 4.82 -23.11
C ARG A 120 -3.34 5.07 -21.67
N VAL A 121 -2.92 4.00 -21.00
CA VAL A 121 -2.35 4.04 -19.65
C VAL A 121 -0.92 3.54 -19.68
N THR A 122 -0.03 4.22 -18.97
CA THR A 122 1.38 3.83 -18.78
C THR A 122 1.76 3.82 -17.30
N GLY A 123 2.87 3.13 -16.97
CA GLY A 123 3.45 3.10 -15.62
C GLY A 123 3.14 1.87 -14.76
N GLY A 124 2.33 0.94 -15.25
CA GLY A 124 2.09 -0.36 -14.61
C GLY A 124 3.13 -1.42 -14.97
N GLY A 125 3.02 -2.61 -14.37
CA GLY A 125 3.90 -3.76 -14.64
C GLY A 125 3.70 -4.94 -13.69
N GLU A 126 4.26 -6.10 -14.01
CA GLU A 126 4.11 -7.35 -13.22
C GLU A 126 5.26 -7.59 -12.22
N ARG A 127 6.31 -6.75 -12.25
CA ARG A 127 7.52 -6.92 -11.44
C ARG A 127 7.87 -5.66 -10.65
N MET A 128 6.90 -5.11 -9.94
CA MET A 128 7.06 -3.88 -9.15
C MET A 128 7.52 -4.21 -7.72
N VAL A 129 8.30 -3.34 -7.10
CA VAL A 129 8.81 -3.54 -5.72
C VAL A 129 7.84 -2.93 -4.71
N LEU A 130 7.60 -3.59 -3.59
CA LEU A 130 6.78 -3.03 -2.50
C LEU A 130 7.39 -1.71 -2.00
N TYR A 131 6.52 -0.74 -1.73
CA TYR A 131 6.84 0.62 -1.31
C TYR A 131 7.64 1.46 -2.31
N ALA A 132 7.85 0.97 -3.54
CA ALA A 132 8.33 1.82 -4.61
C ALA A 132 7.28 2.90 -4.92
N GLU A 133 7.75 4.11 -5.25
CA GLU A 133 6.89 5.13 -5.85
C GLU A 133 6.50 4.65 -7.26
N THR A 134 5.21 4.48 -7.47
CA THR A 134 4.62 4.12 -8.76
C THR A 134 3.88 5.32 -9.32
N VAL A 135 4.06 5.55 -10.62
CA VAL A 135 3.47 6.67 -11.35
C VAL A 135 2.66 6.14 -12.52
N LEU A 136 1.34 6.25 -12.45
CA LEU A 136 0.46 5.94 -13.56
C LEU A 136 0.09 7.22 -14.32
N THR A 137 0.14 7.15 -15.65
CA THR A 137 -0.25 8.27 -16.51
C THR A 137 -1.35 7.80 -17.47
N ALA A 138 -2.42 8.59 -17.56
CA ALA A 138 -3.49 8.41 -18.52
C ALA A 138 -3.31 9.44 -19.64
N ASP A 139 -3.15 8.98 -20.87
CA ASP A 139 -3.04 9.83 -22.05
C ASP A 139 -4.34 9.71 -22.87
N ALA A 140 -5.09 10.79 -22.97
CA ALA A 140 -6.39 10.79 -23.63
C ALA A 140 -6.20 10.90 -25.15
N ASP A 141 -6.88 10.04 -25.90
CA ASP A 141 -6.95 10.17 -27.36
C ASP A 141 -7.92 11.32 -27.73
N SER A 142 -7.84 11.80 -28.97
CA SER A 142 -8.60 12.97 -29.44
C SER A 142 -10.11 12.82 -29.21
N GLY A 143 -10.74 13.88 -28.71
CA GLY A 143 -12.18 13.90 -28.40
C GLY A 143 -12.52 13.30 -27.02
N TYR A 144 -11.52 12.86 -26.26
CA TYR A 144 -11.67 12.39 -24.89
C TYR A 144 -10.83 13.21 -23.92
N HIS A 145 -11.20 13.15 -22.65
CA HIS A 145 -10.40 13.66 -21.56
C HIS A 145 -10.40 12.67 -20.40
N PHE A 146 -9.31 12.66 -19.64
CA PHE A 146 -9.23 11.88 -18.42
C PHE A 146 -10.13 12.48 -17.33
N VAL A 147 -10.90 11.64 -16.66
CA VAL A 147 -11.81 12.03 -15.58
C VAL A 147 -11.26 11.61 -14.23
N LYS A 148 -10.95 10.32 -14.05
CA LYS A 148 -10.51 9.76 -12.77
C LYS A 148 -9.90 8.36 -12.92
N TRP A 149 -9.21 7.91 -11.89
CA TRP A 149 -8.83 6.53 -11.66
C TRP A 149 -9.86 5.86 -10.76
N THR A 150 -10.23 4.62 -11.08
CA THR A 150 -11.06 3.76 -10.23
C THR A 150 -10.36 2.45 -9.88
N ASN A 151 -10.75 1.83 -8.76
CA ASN A 151 -10.31 0.48 -8.40
C ASN A 151 -11.10 -0.59 -9.19
N ALA A 152 -10.79 -1.88 -8.97
CA ALA A 152 -11.49 -3.00 -9.59
C ALA A 152 -13.00 -3.07 -9.29
N LYS A 153 -13.47 -2.47 -8.18
CA LYS A 153 -14.90 -2.37 -7.84
C LYS A 153 -15.62 -1.21 -8.52
N GLY A 154 -14.87 -0.32 -9.17
CA GLY A 154 -15.39 0.91 -9.79
C GLY A 154 -15.38 2.14 -8.87
N ASP A 155 -14.89 2.01 -7.63
CA ASP A 155 -14.82 3.13 -6.70
C ASP A 155 -13.74 4.12 -7.16
N SER A 156 -14.03 5.42 -7.03
CA SER A 156 -13.07 6.48 -7.37
C SER A 156 -11.91 6.48 -6.39
N VAL A 157 -10.67 6.43 -6.89
CA VAL A 157 -9.46 6.48 -6.05
C VAL A 157 -8.62 7.73 -6.25
N SER A 158 -8.68 8.40 -7.41
CA SER A 158 -7.93 9.64 -7.65
C SER A 158 -8.43 10.36 -8.89
N ALA A 159 -8.53 11.69 -8.86
CA ALA A 159 -8.75 12.52 -10.06
C ALA A 159 -7.44 13.09 -10.64
N ARG A 160 -6.28 12.74 -10.07
CA ARG A 160 -4.98 13.29 -10.51
C ARG A 160 -4.41 12.49 -11.67
N ASN A 161 -3.80 13.20 -12.60
CA ASN A 161 -3.05 12.63 -13.70
C ASN A 161 -1.77 13.48 -13.94
N PRO A 162 -0.56 12.93 -13.75
CA PRO A 162 -0.25 11.56 -13.35
C PRO A 162 -0.70 11.22 -11.92
N TYR A 163 -1.03 9.95 -11.67
CA TYR A 163 -1.34 9.43 -10.34
C TYR A 163 -0.10 8.77 -9.72
N ARG A 164 0.39 9.35 -8.62
CA ARG A 164 1.55 8.88 -7.87
C ARG A 164 1.12 8.25 -6.55
N PHE A 165 1.63 7.06 -6.24
CA PHE A 165 1.35 6.35 -4.99
C PHE A 165 2.49 5.41 -4.61
N LEU A 166 2.56 5.01 -3.34
CA LEU A 166 3.46 3.95 -2.88
C LEU A 166 2.77 2.59 -3.06
N LEU A 167 3.45 1.64 -3.71
CA LEU A 167 2.88 0.32 -3.94
C LEU A 167 2.76 -0.45 -2.63
N ALA A 168 1.54 -0.83 -2.25
CA ALA A 168 1.27 -1.54 -0.98
C ALA A 168 0.79 -2.98 -1.18
N GLY A 169 0.66 -3.42 -2.43
CA GLY A 169 0.10 -4.72 -2.79
C GLY A 169 -0.21 -4.78 -4.29
N ASP A 170 -0.66 -5.94 -4.75
CA ASP A 170 -1.13 -6.08 -6.12
C ASP A 170 -2.29 -5.09 -6.34
N THR A 171 -2.19 -4.29 -7.39
CA THR A 171 -3.02 -3.11 -7.61
C THR A 171 -3.68 -3.20 -8.99
N GLU A 172 -5.01 -3.08 -9.02
CA GLU A 172 -5.78 -3.01 -10.26
C GLU A 172 -6.52 -1.68 -10.35
N LEU A 173 -6.29 -0.94 -11.44
CA LEU A 173 -6.82 0.39 -11.65
C LEU A 173 -7.39 0.57 -13.06
N THR A 174 -8.41 1.41 -13.19
CA THR A 174 -8.96 1.82 -14.48
C THR A 174 -8.87 3.33 -14.61
N ALA A 175 -8.23 3.83 -15.67
CA ALA A 175 -8.38 5.21 -16.12
C ALA A 175 -9.75 5.36 -16.77
N VAL A 176 -10.56 6.24 -16.22
CA VAL A 176 -11.86 6.60 -16.77
C VAL A 176 -11.68 7.83 -17.62
N PHE A 177 -11.96 7.67 -18.92
CA PHE A 177 -12.07 8.75 -19.87
C PHE A 177 -13.54 9.00 -20.21
N ALA A 178 -13.85 10.25 -20.56
CA ALA A 178 -15.15 10.65 -21.09
C ALA A 178 -14.95 11.43 -22.39
N ALA A 179 -15.92 11.34 -23.30
CA ALA A 179 -15.95 12.20 -24.48
C ALA A 179 -16.07 13.66 -24.02
N GLY A 180 -15.28 14.54 -24.59
CA GLY A 180 -15.37 15.98 -24.39
C GLY A 180 -15.49 16.66 -25.74
N ASP A 181 -16.58 17.39 -25.94
CA ASP A 181 -16.68 18.37 -27.02
C ASP A 181 -15.68 19.50 -26.72
N GLY A 182 -14.76 19.79 -27.64
CA GLY A 182 -13.72 20.79 -27.45
C GLY A 182 -14.28 22.20 -27.16
N ASP A 183 -13.57 22.94 -26.30
CA ASP A 183 -13.65 24.39 -26.06
C ASP A 183 -14.84 25.18 -26.66
N GLU A 184 -15.71 25.72 -25.80
CA GLU A 184 -16.27 27.06 -26.03
C GLU A 184 -16.08 27.93 -24.79
N ALA A 185 -15.11 28.84 -24.88
CA ALA A 185 -15.12 30.08 -24.13
C ALA A 185 -16.40 30.85 -24.49
N LYS A 186 -17.23 31.17 -23.49
CA LYS A 186 -18.22 32.26 -23.61
C LYS A 186 -18.02 33.24 -22.47
N ASP A 187 -17.30 34.30 -22.81
CA ASP A 187 -17.46 35.64 -22.25
C ASP A 187 -18.95 36.00 -22.17
N GLY A 188 -19.38 36.66 -21.09
CA GLY A 188 -20.57 37.48 -21.17
C GLY A 188 -21.37 37.75 -19.89
N VAL A 189 -21.02 38.86 -19.25
CA VAL A 189 -21.95 39.87 -18.71
C VAL A 189 -22.61 39.64 -17.34
N VAL A 190 -22.20 40.54 -16.44
CA VAL A 190 -22.82 40.97 -15.18
C VAL A 190 -24.26 41.47 -15.41
N GLN A 191 -25.21 41.02 -14.58
CA GLN A 191 -26.37 41.83 -14.18
C GLN A 191 -26.97 41.34 -12.86
N GLU A 192 -26.78 42.14 -11.80
CA GLU A 192 -27.78 42.38 -10.74
C GLU A 192 -28.59 43.64 -11.17
N PRO A 193 -29.85 43.90 -10.72
CA PRO A 193 -30.22 43.94 -9.28
C PRO A 193 -31.68 43.58 -8.86
N GLN A 194 -31.81 43.24 -7.56
CA GLN A 194 -32.83 43.55 -6.51
C GLN A 194 -34.36 43.67 -6.84
N THR A 195 -35.36 43.27 -6.04
CA THR A 195 -35.75 43.54 -4.62
C THR A 195 -37.08 42.79 -4.32
N GLY A 196 -37.46 42.58 -3.04
CA GLY A 196 -38.89 42.41 -2.66
C GLY A 196 -39.19 41.37 -1.56
N SER A 197 -39.98 41.76 -0.56
CA SER A 197 -40.11 41.19 0.80
C SER A 197 -41.50 40.59 1.14
N GLU A 198 -41.52 39.66 2.13
CA GLU A 198 -42.63 39.16 3.01
C GLU A 198 -43.80 38.36 2.34
N LYS A 199 -44.46 37.33 2.90
CA LYS A 199 -44.53 36.66 4.23
C LYS A 199 -45.32 35.32 4.13
N ASP A 200 -45.07 34.45 5.12
CA ASP A 200 -45.93 33.42 5.76
C ASP A 200 -46.55 32.20 5.01
N GLY A 201 -46.30 30.99 5.54
CA GLY A 201 -47.15 29.80 5.35
C GLY A 201 -46.40 28.46 5.33
N ALA A 202 -46.54 27.65 6.39
CA ALA A 202 -45.92 26.33 6.56
C ALA A 202 -46.57 25.21 5.70
N ASP A 203 -45.77 24.26 5.19
CA ASP A 203 -45.69 22.86 5.67
C ASP A 203 -44.95 21.93 4.66
N GLY A 204 -44.15 21.00 5.20
CA GLY A 204 -43.87 19.67 4.64
C GLY A 204 -42.91 19.50 3.45
N GLY A 205 -41.65 19.12 3.71
CA GLY A 205 -40.83 18.43 2.69
C GLY A 205 -39.35 18.31 3.04
N ALA A 206 -38.93 17.13 3.50
CA ALA A 206 -37.62 16.83 4.07
C ALA A 206 -36.41 17.24 3.21
N THR A 207 -35.50 18.01 3.81
CA THR A 207 -34.10 18.13 3.36
C THR A 207 -33.19 17.59 4.44
N HIS A 208 -32.52 16.46 4.16
CA HIS A 208 -31.35 16.03 4.92
C HIS A 208 -30.17 16.95 4.57
N ALA A 209 -30.17 18.15 5.15
CA ALA A 209 -28.96 18.95 5.28
C ALA A 209 -28.08 18.28 6.35
N LEU A 210 -26.90 17.81 5.95
CA LEU A 210 -25.85 17.46 6.92
C LEU A 210 -25.44 18.75 7.67
N PRO A 211 -25.30 18.71 9.00
CA PRO A 211 -25.02 19.89 9.78
C PRO A 211 -23.62 20.45 9.46
N VAL A 212 -23.56 21.77 9.28
CA VAL A 212 -22.31 22.53 9.32
C VAL A 212 -21.75 22.43 10.74
N LEU A 213 -20.77 21.54 10.96
CA LEU A 213 -20.06 21.45 12.25
C LEU A 213 -19.04 22.59 12.33
N LYS A 214 -19.38 23.64 13.08
CA LYS A 214 -18.40 24.57 13.64
C LYS A 214 -17.62 23.86 14.76
N GLY A 215 -16.30 23.75 14.58
CA GLY A 215 -15.34 23.76 15.68
C GLY A 215 -14.95 22.41 16.28
N GLU A 216 -14.08 21.67 15.59
CA GLU A 216 -12.95 20.91 16.15
C GLU A 216 -12.06 20.45 14.98
N ALA A 217 -10.75 20.36 15.18
CA ALA A 217 -9.83 19.85 14.17
C ALA A 217 -9.89 18.32 14.18
N GLY A 218 -10.06 17.70 13.01
CA GLY A 218 -10.43 16.28 12.92
C GLY A 218 -9.90 15.57 11.69
N VAL A 219 -9.93 14.24 11.76
CA VAL A 219 -9.48 13.34 10.70
C VAL A 219 -10.39 12.14 10.60
N TYR A 220 -10.70 11.75 9.37
CA TYR A 220 -11.44 10.53 9.09
C TYR A 220 -10.92 9.89 7.81
N TYR A 221 -10.95 8.56 7.80
CA TYR A 221 -10.54 7.75 6.67
C TYR A 221 -11.73 6.92 6.20
N THR A 222 -12.18 7.19 4.99
CA THR A 222 -13.31 6.48 4.39
C THR A 222 -13.04 6.30 2.91
N GLU A 223 -13.35 5.12 2.38
CA GLU A 223 -13.27 4.82 0.93
C GLU A 223 -11.91 5.15 0.29
N GLY A 224 -10.80 4.97 1.03
CA GLY A 224 -9.45 5.25 0.52
C GLY A 224 -9.07 6.74 0.48
N VAL A 225 -9.87 7.60 1.10
CA VAL A 225 -9.62 9.03 1.19
C VAL A 225 -9.38 9.43 2.63
N LEU A 226 -8.22 10.04 2.89
CA LEU A 226 -7.94 10.74 4.12
C LEU A 226 -8.52 12.14 4.02
N ARG A 227 -9.53 12.42 4.86
CA ARG A 227 -10.19 13.72 4.92
C ARG A 227 -9.79 14.46 6.18
N LEU A 228 -9.38 15.71 5.98
CA LEU A 228 -8.90 16.61 7.02
C LEU A 228 -9.95 17.70 7.29
N VAL A 229 -10.23 18.00 8.55
CA VAL A 229 -11.17 19.06 8.95
C VAL A 229 -10.42 20.10 9.76
N ASN A 230 -10.48 21.37 9.33
CA ASN A 230 -9.83 22.52 10.00
C ASN A 230 -8.30 22.40 10.18
N LEU A 231 -7.59 21.73 9.26
CA LEU A 231 -6.13 21.53 9.32
C LEU A 231 -5.33 22.29 8.25
N LYS A 232 -5.93 23.25 7.53
CA LYS A 232 -5.25 24.02 6.48
C LYS A 232 -3.94 24.68 6.97
N GLY A 233 -2.89 24.47 6.20
CA GLY A 233 -1.54 24.96 6.45
C GLY A 233 -0.78 24.20 7.55
N ALA A 234 -1.34 23.10 8.09
CA ALA A 234 -0.64 22.24 9.03
C ALA A 234 0.22 21.21 8.30
N VAL A 235 1.37 20.88 8.87
CA VAL A 235 2.15 19.71 8.48
C VAL A 235 1.48 18.49 9.10
N VAL A 236 0.96 17.61 8.26
CA VAL A 236 0.31 16.37 8.63
C VAL A 236 1.28 15.22 8.45
N SER A 237 1.32 14.32 9.41
CA SER A 237 2.04 13.06 9.31
C SER A 237 1.16 11.90 9.76
N VAL A 238 1.11 10.84 8.97
CA VAL A 238 0.46 9.57 9.35
C VAL A 238 1.56 8.60 9.71
N SER A 239 1.40 7.90 10.83
CA SER A 239 2.33 6.90 11.32
C SER A 239 1.59 5.62 11.71
N THR A 240 2.26 4.48 11.67
CA THR A 240 1.73 3.24 12.25
C THR A 240 1.70 3.34 13.79
N MET A 241 1.01 2.43 14.46
CA MET A 241 1.01 2.35 15.94
C MET A 241 2.40 2.16 16.56
N LYS A 242 3.38 1.68 15.77
CA LYS A 242 4.78 1.54 16.19
C LYS A 242 5.61 2.81 15.96
N GLY A 243 4.98 3.91 15.52
CA GLY A 243 5.62 5.22 15.34
C GLY A 243 6.29 5.43 13.97
N LYS A 244 6.19 4.48 13.03
CA LYS A 244 6.76 4.63 11.69
C LYS A 244 5.91 5.58 10.86
N LYS A 245 6.49 6.70 10.41
CA LYS A 245 5.82 7.66 9.53
C LYS A 245 5.66 7.07 8.12
N VAL A 246 4.42 6.99 7.63
CA VAL A 246 4.05 6.44 6.32
C VAL A 246 3.59 7.53 5.33
N LEU A 247 3.28 8.73 5.83
CA LEU A 247 2.87 9.85 5.01
C LEU A 247 3.27 11.16 5.69
N GLN A 248 3.69 12.15 4.92
CA GLN A 248 3.86 13.52 5.39
C GLN A 248 3.54 14.53 4.27
N PHE A 249 2.71 15.52 4.56
CA PHE A 249 2.37 16.59 3.62
C PHE A 249 1.92 17.85 4.36
N THR A 250 1.85 18.97 3.66
CA THR A 250 1.21 20.18 4.18
C THR A 250 -0.22 20.20 3.70
N ALA A 251 -1.16 20.32 4.63
CA ALA A 251 -2.57 20.30 4.31
C ALA A 251 -2.99 21.60 3.59
N ASP A 252 -3.37 21.53 2.33
CA ASP A 252 -4.35 22.43 1.71
C ASP A 252 -5.78 21.92 2.00
N ASP A 253 -6.82 22.73 1.77
CA ASP A 253 -8.24 22.37 2.05
C ASP A 253 -8.77 21.22 1.17
N ALA A 254 -7.90 20.42 0.54
CA ALA A 254 -8.27 19.34 -0.36
C ALA A 254 -8.43 17.98 0.34
N GLU A 255 -8.99 17.03 -0.41
CA GLU A 255 -9.03 15.62 -0.04
C GLU A 255 -7.71 14.91 -0.42
N TYR A 256 -7.25 14.00 0.43
CA TYR A 256 -6.00 13.25 0.22
C TYR A 256 -6.32 11.80 -0.08
N PRO A 257 -6.45 11.41 -1.37
CA PRO A 257 -6.53 10.02 -1.74
C PRO A 257 -5.22 9.34 -1.33
N VAL A 258 -5.34 8.43 -0.37
CA VAL A 258 -4.21 7.70 0.21
C VAL A 258 -4.74 6.32 0.53
N THR A 259 -4.19 5.31 -0.14
CA THR A 259 -4.53 3.92 0.16
C THR A 259 -3.57 3.42 1.23
N LEU A 260 -4.06 3.29 2.45
CA LEU A 260 -3.34 2.66 3.56
C LEU A 260 -3.78 1.19 3.68
N PRO A 261 -2.86 0.26 3.98
CA PRO A 261 -3.23 -1.11 4.36
C PRO A 261 -4.18 -1.13 5.56
N ALA A 262 -5.03 -2.16 5.66
CA ALA A 262 -5.87 -2.38 6.82
C ALA A 262 -5.02 -2.41 8.09
N GLY A 263 -5.38 -1.58 9.08
CA GLY A 263 -4.51 -1.35 10.22
C GLY A 263 -4.90 -0.12 11.02
N VAL A 264 -4.14 0.11 12.08
CA VAL A 264 -4.33 1.24 12.98
C VAL A 264 -3.21 2.23 12.78
N TYR A 265 -3.58 3.48 12.57
CA TYR A 265 -2.65 4.57 12.30
C TYR A 265 -2.87 5.71 13.29
N ILE A 266 -1.81 6.48 13.49
CA ILE A 266 -1.77 7.71 14.26
C ILE A 266 -1.51 8.84 13.27
N LEU A 267 -2.42 9.80 13.20
CA LEU A 267 -2.19 11.04 12.50
C LEU A 267 -1.76 12.12 13.51
N ASN A 268 -0.67 12.82 13.20
CA ASN A 268 -0.23 14.01 13.91
C ASN A 268 -0.25 15.21 12.95
N ALA A 269 -0.88 16.30 13.38
CA ALA A 269 -0.88 17.57 12.66
C ALA A 269 -0.28 18.69 13.52
N ALA A 270 0.60 19.50 12.95
CA ALA A 270 1.26 20.61 13.63
C ALA A 270 1.38 21.84 12.74
N LYS A 271 1.35 23.04 13.34
CA LYS A 271 1.61 24.31 12.63
C LYS A 271 2.71 25.05 13.39
N GLY A 272 3.87 25.20 12.76
CA GLY A 272 5.07 25.67 13.45
C GLY A 272 5.50 24.69 14.56
N ARG A 273 5.66 25.19 15.80
CA ARG A 273 6.02 24.37 16.97
C ARG A 273 4.81 23.84 17.74
N GLU A 274 3.60 24.20 17.34
CA GLU A 274 2.38 23.87 18.05
C GLU A 274 1.72 22.62 17.46
N ARG A 275 1.42 21.63 18.32
CA ARG A 275 0.68 20.43 17.94
C ARG A 275 -0.81 20.74 17.96
N ILE A 276 -1.48 20.54 16.83
CA ILE A 276 -2.90 20.85 16.65
C ILE A 276 -3.76 19.61 16.93
N VAL A 277 -3.42 18.45 16.35
CA VAL A 277 -4.17 17.19 16.51
C VAL A 277 -3.23 16.00 16.59
N ALA A 278 -3.57 15.04 17.46
CA ALA A 278 -3.04 13.69 17.44
C ALA A 278 -4.22 12.72 17.60
N THR A 279 -4.54 11.95 16.56
CA THR A 279 -5.70 11.05 16.61
C THR A 279 -5.39 9.69 15.99
N LYS A 280 -6.01 8.66 16.53
CA LYS A 280 -5.92 7.29 16.05
C LYS A 280 -7.10 7.03 15.11
N PHE A 281 -6.83 6.43 13.96
CA PHE A 281 -7.87 6.00 13.03
C PHE A 281 -7.60 4.57 12.54
N VAL A 282 -8.68 3.90 12.15
CA VAL A 282 -8.65 2.53 11.67
C VAL A 282 -8.92 2.54 10.18
N VAL A 283 -8.07 1.86 9.44
CA VAL A 283 -8.29 1.52 8.05
C VAL A 283 -8.81 0.10 8.03
N LYS A 284 -10.04 -0.08 7.52
CA LYS A 284 -10.69 -1.39 7.41
C LYS A 284 -10.42 -2.00 6.05
#